data_AF-A0A2I7SLJ4-F1
#
_entry.id   AF-A0A2I7SLJ4-F1
#
_cell.length_a   1.000
_cell.length_b   1.000
_cell.length_c   1.000
_cell.angle_alpha   90.00
_cell.angle_beta   90.00
_cell.angle_gamma   90.00
#
_symmetry.space_group_name_H-M   'P 1'
#
loop_
_entity.id
_entity.type
_entity.pdbx_description
1 polymer ?
#
loop_
_entity_poly.entity_id
_entity_poly.type
_entity_poly.pdbx_seq_one_letter_code
_entity_poly.pdbx_strand_id
1 'polypeptide(L)' 'MKSLINFIALQLPIGTPNPDDNQPLDLSDPFEVIVFIILPIVIAILYFLWRKQKQKDKK' A
#
# COMPACT_ATOMS: atom_id res chain seq x y z
N MET A 1 13.91 -18.94 -28.28
CA MET A 1 13.32 -17.99 -27.30
C MET A 1 13.08 -18.61 -25.93
N LYS A 2 12.46 -19.80 -25.81
CA LYS A 2 12.28 -20.49 -24.51
C LYS A 2 13.58 -20.67 -23.70
N SER A 3 14.69 -20.96 -24.38
CA SER A 3 16.01 -21.14 -23.74
C SER A 3 16.53 -19.88 -23.03
N LEU A 4 16.32 -18.68 -23.60
CA LEU A 4 16.81 -17.41 -23.02
C LEU A 4 16.02 -16.97 -21.78
N ILE A 5 14.72 -17.24 -21.76
CA ILE A 5 13.84 -16.92 -20.61
C ILE A 5 14.24 -17.75 -19.39
N ASN A 6 14.61 -19.01 -19.59
CA ASN A 6 15.04 -19.90 -18.51
C ASN A 6 16.33 -19.40 -17.82
N PHE A 7 17.27 -18.81 -18.57
CA PHE A 7 18.50 -18.23 -17.99
C PHE A 7 18.24 -16.99 -17.12
N ILE A 8 17.19 -16.22 -17.40
CA ILE A 8 16.80 -15.07 -16.58
C ILE A 8 16.14 -15.56 -15.30
N ALA A 9 15.25 -16.55 -15.38
CA ALA A 9 14.58 -17.14 -14.22
C ALA A 9 15.57 -17.83 -13.25
N LEU A 10 16.67 -18.40 -13.75
CA LEU A 10 17.73 -19.02 -12.95
C LEU A 10 18.50 -18.04 -12.05
N GLN A 11 18.44 -16.74 -12.31
CA GLN A 11 19.08 -15.72 -11.47
C GLN A 11 18.22 -15.30 -10.27
N LEU A 12 16.94 -15.67 -10.25
CA LEU A 12 16.07 -15.36 -9.13
C LEU A 12 16.39 -16.28 -7.96
N PRO A 13 16.70 -15.74 -6.76
CA PRO A 13 16.92 -16.55 -5.57
C PRO A 13 15.65 -17.34 -5.23
N ILE A 14 15.81 -18.65 -5.07
CA ILE A 14 14.71 -19.57 -4.77
C ILE A 14 14.43 -19.52 -3.26
N GLY A 15 13.18 -19.34 -2.87
CA GLY A 15 12.76 -19.41 -1.46
C GLY A 15 12.90 -18.11 -0.66
N THR A 16 13.30 -17.01 -1.29
CA THR A 16 13.17 -15.66 -0.73
C THR A 16 11.90 -15.00 -1.24
N PRO A 17 11.23 -14.14 -0.44
CA PRO A 17 10.09 -13.37 -0.93
C PRO A 17 10.46 -12.59 -2.19
N ASN A 18 9.78 -12.90 -3.29
CA ASN A 18 9.89 -12.16 -4.54
C ASN A 18 8.92 -10.96 -4.49
N PRO A 19 9.27 -9.76 -5.00
CA PRO A 19 8.30 -8.67 -5.19
C PRO A 19 7.04 -9.08 -5.96
N ASP A 20 7.09 -10.14 -6.76
CA ASP A 20 5.93 -10.68 -7.47
C ASP A 20 5.05 -11.59 -6.59
N ASP A 21 5.49 -11.99 -5.38
CA ASP A 21 4.74 -12.83 -4.44
C ASP A 21 3.68 -12.05 -3.65
N ASN A 22 3.20 -10.94 -4.19
CA ASN A 22 2.17 -10.12 -3.55
C ASN A 22 0.78 -10.67 -3.86
N GLN A 23 -0.08 -10.71 -2.84
CA GLN A 23 -1.50 -10.97 -3.03
C GLN A 23 -2.21 -9.68 -3.46
N PRO A 24 -3.23 -9.77 -4.33
CA PRO A 24 -4.08 -8.62 -4.62
C PRO A 24 -4.81 -8.19 -3.35
N LEU A 25 -5.10 -6.89 -3.25
CA LEU A 25 -5.90 -6.34 -2.16
C LEU A 25 -7.29 -7.01 -2.13
N ASP A 26 -7.65 -7.63 -1.01
CA ASP A 26 -8.96 -8.23 -0.79
C ASP A 26 -9.90 -7.23 -0.11
N LEU A 27 -10.79 -6.64 -0.89
CA LEU A 27 -11.81 -5.70 -0.41
C LEU A 27 -12.95 -6.38 0.39
N SER A 28 -12.93 -7.70 0.50
CA SER A 28 -13.86 -8.47 1.33
C SER A 28 -13.35 -8.63 2.77
N ASP A 29 -12.03 -8.50 3.00
CA ASP A 29 -11.46 -8.50 4.33
C ASP A 29 -11.68 -7.11 4.99
N PRO A 30 -12.45 -7.02 6.08
CA PRO A 30 -12.64 -5.76 6.78
C PRO A 30 -11.32 -5.12 7.25
N PHE A 31 -10.30 -5.92 7.60
CA PHE A 31 -9.01 -5.38 8.03
C PHE A 31 -8.30 -4.64 6.90
N GLU A 32 -8.21 -5.24 5.72
CA GLU A 32 -7.59 -4.63 4.55
C GLU A 32 -8.31 -3.35 4.13
N VAL A 33 -9.64 -3.35 4.12
CA VAL A 33 -10.44 -2.15 3.82
C VAL A 33 -10.16 -1.04 4.83
N ILE A 34 -10.11 -1.36 6.13
CA ILE A 34 -9.86 -0.36 7.18
C ILE A 34 -8.48 0.27 7.02
N VAL A 35 -7.44 -0.55 6.87
CA VAL A 35 -6.06 -0.08 6.85
C VAL A 35 -5.72 0.65 5.55
N PHE A 36 -6.12 0.10 4.40
CA PHE A 36 -5.70 0.63 3.11
C PHE A 36 -6.63 1.71 2.54
N ILE A 37 -7.86 1.83 3.03
CA ILE A 37 -8.83 2.82 2.52
C ILE A 37 -9.27 3.79 3.62
N ILE A 38 -9.80 3.27 4.73
CA ILE A 38 -10.44 4.12 5.75
C ILE A 38 -9.39 4.96 6.51
N LEU A 39 -8.27 4.35 6.91
CA LEU A 39 -7.22 5.03 7.67
C LEU A 39 -6.63 6.25 6.92
N PRO A 40 -6.26 6.17 5.62
CA PRO A 40 -5.85 7.33 4.83
C PRO A 40 -6.89 8.46 4.79
N ILE A 41 -8.17 8.12 4.63
CA ILE A 41 -9.26 9.10 4.59
C ILE A 41 -9.39 9.81 5.94
N VAL A 42 -9.34 9.06 7.05
CA VAL A 42 -9.39 9.63 8.41
C VAL A 42 -8.20 10.56 8.65
N ILE A 43 -6.98 10.16 8.27
CA ILE A 43 -5.78 11.01 8.39
C ILE A 43 -5.97 12.32 7.61
N ALA A 44 -6.48 12.25 6.37
CA ALA A 44 -6.75 13.43 5.57
C ALA A 44 -7.76 14.37 6.24
N ILE A 45 -8.89 13.83 6.72
CA ILE A 45 -9.92 14.61 7.42
C ILE A 45 -9.34 15.28 8.67
N LEU A 46 -8.63 14.52 9.50
CA LEU A 46 -8.00 15.04 10.72
C LEU A 46 -7.00 16.15 10.41
N TYR A 47 -6.19 15.99 9.36
CA TYR A 47 -5.26 17.03 8.91
C TYR A 47 -6.00 18.33 8.54
N PHE A 48 -7.09 18.25 7.78
CA PHE A 48 -7.88 19.43 7.40
C PHE A 48 -8.55 20.09 8.61
N LEU A 49 -9.07 19.30 9.55
CA LEU A 49 -9.66 19.83 10.80
C LEU A 49 -8.60 20.57 11.63
N TRP A 50 -7.44 19.94 11.85
CA TRP A 50 -6.32 20.56 12.56
C TRP A 50 -5.84 21.85 11.87
N ARG A 51 -5.70 21.82 10.54
CA ARG A 51 -5.29 22.99 9.75
C ARG A 51 -6.29 24.14 9.84
N LYS A 52 -7.59 23.85 9.94
CA LYS A 52 -8.64 24.88 10.12
C LYS A 52 -8.61 25.47 11.52
N GLN A 53 -8.38 24.66 12.56
CA GLN A 53 -8.27 25.14 13.93
C GLN A 53 -7.10 26.12 14.10
N LYS A 54 -5.92 25.77 13.59
CA LYS A 54 -4.72 26.62 13.66
C LYS A 54 -4.87 27.99 12.96
N GLN A 55 -5.80 28.12 12.02
CA GLN A 55 -6.12 29.40 11.37
C GLN A 55 -7.06 30.27 12.21
N LYS A 56 -7.91 29.67 13.05
CA LYS A 56 -8.78 30.40 13.97
C LYS A 56 -7.98 31.00 15.13
N ASP A 57 -6.98 30.27 15.64
CA ASP A 57 -6.14 30.73 16.76
C ASP A 57 -5.17 31.88 16.37
N LYS A 58 -5.02 32.15 15.07
CA LYS A 58 -4.18 33.26 14.55
C LYS A 58 -4.98 34.52 14.21
N LYS A 59 -6.30 34.50 14.38
CA LYS A 59 -7.21 35.60 14.06
C LYS A 59 -7.73 36.22 15.35
#